data_AF-A0A9X9LIY1-F1
#
_entry.id   AF-A0A9X9LIY1-F1
#
_cell.length_a   1.000
_cell.length_b   1.000
_cell.length_c   1.000
_cell.angle_alpha   90.00
_cell.angle_beta   90.00
_cell.angle_gamma   90.00
#
_symmetry.space_group_name_H-M   'P 1'
#
loop_
_entity.id
_entity.type
_entity.pdbx_description
1 polymer ?
#
loop_
_entity_poly.entity_id
_entity_poly.type
_entity_poly.pdbx_seq_one_letter_code
_entity_poly.pdbx_strand_id
1 'polypeptide(L)'
;MVTHLQVDGDLELQSINFIGGNPPPGQIPMGTPAYPTMEGPPIFNPPVPFRKNLQGGLTARRTIIIKGSIPPMGKSFVINFMVGSSGDLALHINPRLTEGLVVRNSCLNGSWGSEDKKISYNPFGPGQFFDLSIRCGLDRFKVYANGQHLFDFSHRLSAFQNVDVLEIKGDITLSYVQV
;
A
#
# COMPACT_ATOMS: atom_id res chain seq x y z
N MET A 1 13.81 11.49 -29.37
CA MET A 1 13.38 10.23 -28.73
C MET A 1 14.31 9.98 -27.57
N VAL A 2 13.81 9.93 -26.34
CA VAL A 2 14.63 9.57 -25.17
C VAL A 2 14.59 8.05 -25.06
N THR A 3 15.77 7.42 -25.04
CA THR A 3 15.90 5.95 -25.02
C THR A 3 16.49 5.42 -23.72
N HIS A 4 17.17 6.27 -22.95
CA HIS A 4 17.88 5.85 -21.74
C HIS A 4 17.74 6.91 -20.64
N LEU A 5 17.72 6.42 -19.40
CA LEU A 5 17.88 7.19 -18.17
C LEU A 5 19.18 6.71 -17.52
N GLN A 6 20.06 7.63 -17.16
CA GLN A 6 21.30 7.32 -16.44
C GLN A 6 21.24 7.96 -15.05
N VAL A 7 21.53 7.18 -14.02
CA VAL A 7 21.77 7.66 -12.66
C VAL A 7 23.20 7.30 -12.30
N ASP A 8 23.99 8.27 -11.82
CA ASP A 8 25.41 8.12 -11.53
C ASP A 8 25.81 8.96 -10.30
N GLY A 9 26.92 8.58 -9.66
CA GLY A 9 27.41 9.16 -8.41
C GLY A 9 27.22 8.26 -7.18
N ASP A 10 27.69 8.73 -6.03
CA ASP A 10 27.63 8.00 -4.76
C ASP A 10 26.25 8.19 -4.12
N LEU A 11 25.31 7.30 -4.48
CA LEU A 11 23.88 7.42 -4.18
C LEU A 11 23.29 6.08 -3.75
N GLU A 12 22.33 6.11 -2.81
CA GLU A 12 21.47 4.97 -2.52
C GLU A 12 20.13 5.15 -3.26
N LEU A 13 19.97 4.44 -4.37
CA LEU A 13 18.78 4.55 -5.22
C LEU A 13 17.63 3.71 -4.65
N GLN A 14 16.60 4.36 -4.12
CA GLN A 14 15.45 3.65 -3.53
C GLN A 14 14.42 3.19 -4.58
N SER A 15 14.06 4.04 -5.55
CA SER A 15 13.21 3.65 -6.69
C SER A 15 13.30 4.65 -7.84
N ILE A 16 13.00 4.19 -9.06
CA ILE A 16 12.76 5.03 -10.24
C ILE A 16 11.37 4.68 -10.76
N ASN A 17 10.48 5.66 -10.85
CA ASN A 17 9.11 5.46 -11.32
C ASN A 17 8.88 6.28 -12.60
N PHE A 18 8.43 5.60 -13.65
CA PHE A 18 8.00 6.25 -14.90
C PHE A 18 6.46 6.37 -14.87
N ILE A 19 5.95 7.60 -14.95
CA ILE A 19 4.50 7.88 -14.95
C ILE A 19 4.16 8.56 -16.28
N GLY A 20 3.55 7.81 -17.21
CA GLY A 20 3.07 8.36 -18.48
C GLY A 20 3.00 7.33 -19.62
N GLY A 21 2.03 7.55 -20.52
CA GLY A 21 1.79 6.77 -21.73
C GLY A 21 0.42 6.08 -21.69
N ASN A 22 -0.65 6.81 -22.06
CA ASN A 22 -1.88 6.13 -22.46
C ASN A 22 -1.52 5.30 -23.71
N PRO A 23 -1.85 3.99 -23.78
CA PRO A 23 -1.62 3.24 -25.00
C PRO A 23 -2.35 3.95 -26.16
N PRO A 24 -1.74 4.05 -27.36
CA PRO A 24 -2.46 4.47 -28.55
C PRO A 24 -3.73 3.62 -28.70
N PRO A 25 -4.89 4.20 -29.04
CA PRO A 25 -6.10 3.41 -29.21
C PRO A 25 -5.87 2.36 -30.31
N GLY A 26 -5.96 1.07 -29.96
CA GLY A 26 -6.02 -0.02 -30.95
C GLY A 26 -4.84 -0.99 -31.03
N GLN A 27 -3.85 -0.93 -30.15
CA GLN A 27 -2.84 -2.00 -30.07
C GLN A 27 -2.89 -2.70 -28.72
N ILE A 28 -3.39 -3.93 -28.70
CA ILE A 28 -3.13 -4.89 -27.63
C ILE A 28 -1.88 -5.67 -28.06
N PRO A 29 -0.69 -5.46 -27.46
CA PRO A 29 0.43 -6.35 -27.70
C PRO A 29 0.22 -7.58 -26.81
N MET A 30 0.05 -8.75 -27.42
CA MET A 30 0.25 -10.02 -26.72
C MET A 30 1.64 -10.01 -26.05
N GLY A 31 1.68 -10.24 -24.74
CA GLY A 31 2.89 -10.71 -24.07
C GLY A 31 3.74 -9.68 -23.31
N THR A 32 3.24 -8.50 -22.94
CA THR A 32 4.00 -7.61 -22.03
C THR A 32 4.06 -8.18 -20.60
N PRO A 33 5.21 -8.11 -19.89
CA PRO A 33 5.22 -8.33 -18.45
C PRO A 33 4.31 -7.29 -17.81
N ALA A 34 3.20 -7.74 -17.21
CA ALA A 34 2.18 -6.86 -16.68
C ALA A 34 2.75 -5.99 -15.54
N TYR A 35 3.04 -4.73 -15.88
CA TYR A 35 3.47 -3.69 -14.95
C TYR A 35 2.41 -3.49 -13.85
N PRO A 36 2.83 -3.13 -12.63
CA PRO A 36 1.88 -2.75 -11.59
C PRO A 36 1.02 -1.59 -12.08
N THR A 37 -0.30 -1.74 -11.94
CA THR A 37 -1.26 -0.70 -12.34
C THR A 37 -1.51 0.23 -11.15
N MET A 38 -1.46 1.52 -11.44
CA MET A 38 -1.79 2.64 -10.55
C MET A 38 -2.86 3.50 -11.23
N GLU A 39 -3.71 4.16 -10.46
CA GLU A 39 -4.83 4.97 -10.93
C GLU A 39 -4.70 6.43 -10.50
N GLY A 40 -4.88 7.29 -11.51
CA GLY A 40 -4.91 8.73 -11.33
C GLY A 40 -3.54 9.30 -10.92
N PRO A 41 -3.49 10.63 -10.78
CA PRO A 41 -2.30 11.29 -10.26
C PRO A 41 -2.10 10.95 -8.77
N PRO A 42 -0.84 10.97 -8.30
CA PRO A 42 -0.57 10.87 -6.87
C PRO A 42 -1.14 12.07 -6.10
N ILE A 43 -1.46 11.82 -4.84
CA ILE A 43 -1.91 12.85 -3.89
C ILE A 43 -0.74 13.19 -2.98
N PHE A 44 -0.36 14.46 -2.96
CA PHE A 44 0.73 14.96 -2.12
C PHE A 44 0.18 15.55 -0.82
N ASN A 45 0.85 15.23 0.28
CA ASN A 45 0.54 15.71 1.63
C ASN A 45 -0.95 15.63 2.02
N PRO A 46 -1.65 14.49 1.80
CA PRO A 46 -3.06 14.40 2.18
C PRO A 46 -3.25 14.50 3.70
N PRO A 47 -4.38 15.06 4.17
CA PRO A 47 -4.70 15.09 5.58
C PRO A 47 -5.00 13.69 6.12
N VAL A 48 -4.83 13.51 7.43
CA VAL A 48 -5.19 12.29 8.17
C VAL A 48 -6.35 12.62 9.11
N PRO A 49 -7.46 11.83 9.13
CA PRO A 49 -7.66 10.58 8.42
C PRO A 49 -7.79 10.76 6.90
N PHE A 50 -7.12 9.89 6.15
CA PHE A 50 -7.19 9.84 4.70
C PHE A 50 -8.14 8.71 4.29
N ARG A 51 -9.06 8.99 3.38
CA ARG A 51 -9.98 7.99 2.83
C ARG A 51 -10.09 8.21 1.32
N LYS A 52 -9.97 7.12 0.54
CA LYS A 52 -10.07 7.17 -0.92
C LYS A 52 -10.81 5.95 -1.45
N ASN A 53 -11.74 6.18 -2.37
CA ASN A 53 -12.38 5.12 -3.13
C ASN A 53 -11.40 4.59 -4.19
N LEU A 54 -11.31 3.28 -4.31
CA LEU A 54 -10.54 2.55 -5.31
C LEU A 54 -11.50 2.23 -6.46
N GLN A 55 -11.47 3.01 -7.55
CA GLN A 55 -12.45 2.83 -8.63
C GLN A 55 -12.26 1.45 -9.28
N GLY A 56 -13.36 0.71 -9.40
CA GLY A 56 -13.35 -0.67 -9.88
C GLY A 56 -12.81 -1.69 -8.86
N GLY A 57 -12.58 -1.28 -7.62
CA GLY A 57 -12.08 -2.12 -6.54
C GLY A 57 -10.62 -2.54 -6.69
N LEU A 58 -10.17 -3.46 -5.84
CA LEU A 58 -8.85 -4.05 -5.95
C LEU A 58 -8.79 -5.04 -7.12
N THR A 59 -7.80 -4.88 -7.98
CA THR A 59 -7.48 -5.86 -9.03
C THR A 59 -6.15 -6.53 -8.72
N ALA A 60 -5.97 -7.76 -9.19
CA ALA A 60 -4.66 -8.39 -9.13
C ALA A 60 -3.64 -7.52 -9.87
N ARG A 61 -2.46 -7.37 -9.27
CA ARG A 61 -1.33 -6.51 -9.69
C ARG A 61 -1.49 -5.03 -9.38
N ARG A 62 -2.65 -4.57 -8.87
CA ARG A 62 -2.81 -3.21 -8.35
C ARG A 62 -1.79 -2.94 -7.24
N THR A 63 -1.12 -1.81 -7.31
CA THR A 63 -0.10 -1.42 -6.31
C THR A 63 -0.43 -0.06 -5.73
N ILE A 64 -0.54 -0.02 -4.41
CA ILE A 64 -0.77 1.20 -3.64
C ILE A 64 0.56 1.60 -2.99
N ILE A 65 0.97 2.84 -3.20
CA ILE A 65 2.15 3.45 -2.57
C ILE A 65 1.70 4.47 -1.53
N ILE A 66 2.24 4.33 -0.33
CA ILE A 66 1.98 5.23 0.80
C ILE A 66 3.33 5.64 1.35
N LYS A 67 3.63 6.94 1.31
CA LYS A 67 4.82 7.51 1.94
C LYS A 67 4.43 8.49 3.01
N GLY A 68 5.19 8.50 4.08
CA GLY A 68 4.89 9.33 5.24
C GLY A 68 5.94 9.19 6.32
N SER A 69 5.70 9.89 7.42
CA SER A 69 6.53 9.82 8.62
C SER A 69 5.67 9.59 9.85
N ILE A 70 6.25 8.92 10.84
CA ILE A 70 5.64 8.79 12.15
C ILE A 70 6.02 10.01 12.99
N PRO A 71 5.07 10.73 13.62
CA PRO A 71 5.39 11.75 14.60
C PRO A 71 6.28 11.20 15.73
N PRO A 72 7.19 12.01 16.33
CA PRO A 72 8.07 11.56 17.41
C PRO A 72 7.35 10.97 18.64
N MET A 73 6.10 11.37 18.87
CA MET A 73 5.26 10.88 19.97
C MET A 73 4.14 9.95 19.50
N GLY A 74 4.23 9.43 18.27
CA GLY A 74 3.24 8.55 17.69
C GLY A 74 3.18 7.20 18.39
N LYS A 75 1.97 6.73 18.67
CA LYS A 75 1.70 5.47 19.39
C LYS A 75 1.24 4.37 18.45
N SER A 76 0.36 4.71 17.52
CA SER A 76 -0.28 3.72 16.66
C SER A 76 -0.93 4.38 15.45
N PHE A 77 -0.88 3.73 14.30
CA PHE A 77 -1.66 4.10 13.14
C PHE A 77 -2.19 2.86 12.44
N VAL A 78 -3.13 3.05 11.52
CA VAL A 78 -3.75 1.95 10.77
C VAL A 78 -3.87 2.28 9.29
N ILE A 79 -3.73 1.24 8.48
CA ILE A 79 -4.04 1.24 7.04
C ILE A 79 -5.07 0.12 6.83
N ASN A 80 -6.23 0.50 6.30
CA ASN A 80 -7.38 -0.36 6.11
C ASN A 80 -7.70 -0.46 4.62
N PHE A 81 -7.87 -1.69 4.15
CA PHE A 81 -8.48 -2.05 2.88
C PHE A 81 -9.85 -2.62 3.17
N MET A 82 -10.89 -1.91 2.79
CA MET A 82 -12.25 -2.22 3.20
C MET A 82 -13.22 -2.33 2.02
N VAL A 83 -14.29 -3.10 2.24
CA VAL A 83 -15.49 -3.11 1.41
C VAL A 83 -16.40 -2.01 1.93
N GLY A 84 -16.59 -0.95 1.16
CA GLY A 84 -17.29 0.27 1.58
C GLY A 84 -18.76 0.04 1.95
N SER A 85 -19.41 -0.91 1.28
CA SER A 85 -20.83 -1.24 1.49
C SER A 85 -21.11 -2.04 2.77
N SER A 86 -20.23 -2.98 3.14
CA SER A 86 -20.39 -3.80 4.35
C SER A 86 -19.58 -3.30 5.54
N GLY A 87 -18.53 -2.52 5.30
CA GLY A 87 -17.54 -2.13 6.31
C GLY A 87 -16.51 -3.22 6.63
N ASP A 88 -16.54 -4.35 5.91
CA ASP A 88 -15.57 -5.44 6.12
C ASP A 88 -14.15 -4.97 5.83
N LEU A 89 -13.22 -5.34 6.72
CA LEU A 89 -11.79 -5.07 6.56
C LEU A 89 -11.12 -6.32 5.99
N ALA A 90 -10.84 -6.30 4.68
CA ALA A 90 -10.10 -7.37 4.02
C ALA A 90 -8.65 -7.43 4.52
N LEU A 91 -8.02 -6.28 4.71
CA LEU A 91 -6.71 -6.13 5.32
C LEU A 91 -6.70 -4.93 6.25
N HIS A 92 -6.37 -5.18 7.51
CA HIS A 92 -6.07 -4.19 8.54
C HIS A 92 -4.59 -4.30 8.89
N ILE A 93 -3.80 -3.25 8.64
CA ILE A 93 -2.40 -3.16 9.07
C ILE A 93 -2.35 -2.15 10.21
N ASN A 94 -1.83 -2.55 11.36
CA ASN A 94 -1.74 -1.72 12.54
C ASN A 94 -0.35 -1.79 13.19
N PRO A 95 0.56 -0.89 12.80
CA PRO A 95 1.78 -0.64 13.55
C PRO A 95 1.43 -0.05 14.92
N ARG A 96 1.77 -0.78 15.99
CA ARG A 96 1.64 -0.40 17.39
C ARG A 96 3.04 -0.10 17.92
N LEU A 97 3.46 1.16 17.82
CA LEU A 97 4.82 1.57 18.13
C LEU A 97 5.19 1.33 19.59
N THR A 98 4.24 1.50 20.50
CA THR A 98 4.42 1.23 21.93
C THR A 98 4.71 -0.24 22.25
N GLU A 99 4.25 -1.16 21.39
CA GLU A 99 4.48 -2.60 21.52
C GLU A 99 5.64 -3.08 20.63
N GLY A 100 6.15 -2.23 19.73
CA GLY A 100 7.12 -2.63 18.72
C GLY A 100 6.57 -3.60 17.67
N LEU A 101 5.24 -3.70 17.54
CA LEU A 101 4.57 -4.70 16.70
C LEU A 101 3.94 -4.08 15.45
N VAL A 102 3.83 -4.88 14.39
CA VAL A 102 2.99 -4.59 13.23
C VAL A 102 1.95 -5.69 13.13
N VAL A 103 0.75 -5.41 13.62
CA VAL A 103 -0.36 -6.37 13.61
C VAL A 103 -1.05 -6.33 12.25
N ARG A 104 -1.35 -7.50 11.68
CA ARG A 104 -2.22 -7.63 10.51
C ARG A 104 -3.39 -8.53 10.82
N ASN A 105 -4.58 -8.17 10.35
CA ASN A 105 -5.78 -8.96 10.55
C ASN A 105 -6.83 -8.65 9.47
N SER A 106 -7.95 -9.36 9.52
CA SER A 106 -9.18 -9.01 8.82
C SER A 106 -10.31 -8.93 9.84
N CYS A 107 -11.28 -8.05 9.61
CA CYS A 107 -12.53 -7.99 10.36
C CYS A 107 -13.68 -8.21 9.38
N LEU A 108 -14.29 -9.39 9.43
CA LEU A 108 -15.31 -9.80 8.47
C LEU A 108 -16.61 -10.07 9.24
N ASN A 109 -17.73 -9.55 8.76
CA ASN A 109 -19.04 -9.61 9.43
C ASN A 109 -18.95 -9.15 10.90
N GLY A 110 -18.20 -8.07 11.14
CA GLY A 110 -18.00 -7.50 12.48
C GLY A 110 -17.09 -8.30 13.42
N SER A 111 -16.48 -9.39 12.97
CA SER A 111 -15.62 -10.25 13.80
C SER A 111 -14.17 -10.22 13.33
N TRP A 112 -13.26 -9.96 14.27
CA TRP A 112 -11.82 -10.05 14.03
C TRP A 112 -11.36 -11.50 13.91
N GLY A 113 -10.48 -11.76 12.96
CA GLY A 113 -9.77 -13.05 12.87
C GLY A 113 -8.56 -13.13 13.80
N SER A 114 -7.69 -14.10 13.55
CA SER A 114 -6.41 -14.23 14.26
C SER A 114 -5.41 -13.16 13.82
N GLU A 115 -4.68 -12.57 14.76
CA GLU A 115 -3.65 -11.57 14.48
C GLU A 115 -2.36 -12.21 13.90
N ASP A 116 -1.86 -11.66 12.79
CA ASP A 116 -0.53 -11.95 12.26
C ASP A 116 0.46 -10.88 12.71
N LYS A 117 1.51 -11.29 13.43
CA LYS A 117 2.50 -10.36 14.06
C LYS A 117 3.91 -10.52 13.54
N LYS A 118 4.24 -11.68 12.96
CA LYS A 118 5.61 -12.02 12.53
C LYS A 118 6.08 -11.12 11.38
N ILE A 119 7.19 -10.41 11.58
CA ILE A 119 7.93 -9.61 10.59
C ILE A 119 9.42 -9.81 10.85
N SER A 120 10.26 -9.71 9.82
CA SER A 120 11.72 -9.84 9.95
C SER A 120 12.39 -8.58 10.50
N TYR A 121 11.80 -7.41 10.26
CA TYR A 121 12.22 -6.11 10.78
C TYR A 121 11.00 -5.18 10.87
N ASN A 122 11.06 -4.14 11.69
CA ASN A 122 10.00 -3.15 11.82
C ASN A 122 10.45 -1.80 11.24
N PRO A 123 9.85 -1.32 10.14
CA PRO A 123 10.22 -0.05 9.49
C PRO A 123 9.59 1.18 10.16
N PHE A 124 8.74 0.99 11.17
CA PHE A 124 7.96 2.08 11.76
C PHE A 124 8.53 2.49 13.12
N GLY A 125 9.49 3.41 13.11
CA GLY A 125 10.03 4.04 14.32
C GLY A 125 9.48 5.47 14.54
N PRO A 126 9.44 5.96 15.80
CA PRO A 126 9.10 7.35 16.08
C PRO A 126 10.03 8.32 15.33
N GLY A 127 9.45 9.33 14.66
CA GLY A 127 10.20 10.29 13.85
C GLY A 127 10.71 9.74 12.51
N GLN A 128 10.51 8.46 12.20
CA GLN A 128 11.04 7.85 10.98
C GLN A 128 10.10 8.05 9.80
N PHE A 129 10.71 8.24 8.64
CA PHE A 129 10.06 8.18 7.34
C PHE A 129 9.93 6.73 6.87
N PHE A 130 8.89 6.43 6.10
CA PHE A 130 8.72 5.15 5.43
C PHE A 130 8.15 5.31 4.02
N ASP A 131 8.50 4.35 3.15
CA ASP A 131 7.94 4.15 1.82
C ASP A 131 7.30 2.76 1.75
N LEU A 132 5.97 2.70 1.73
CA LEU A 132 5.22 1.45 1.74
C LEU A 132 4.66 1.15 0.35
N SER A 133 4.94 -0.03 -0.18
CA SER A 133 4.32 -0.56 -1.40
C SER A 133 3.48 -1.79 -1.06
N ILE A 134 2.17 -1.67 -1.28
CA ILE A 134 1.19 -2.73 -1.04
C ILE A 134 0.68 -3.23 -2.39
N ARG A 135 1.08 -4.45 -2.75
CA ARG A 135 0.66 -5.09 -4.00
C ARG A 135 -0.44 -6.11 -3.74
N CYS A 136 -1.58 -5.95 -4.42
CA CYS A 136 -2.64 -6.95 -4.41
C CYS A 136 -2.28 -8.08 -5.38
N GLY A 137 -2.05 -9.29 -4.88
CA GLY A 137 -1.92 -10.52 -5.65
C GLY A 137 -3.26 -11.24 -5.80
N LEU A 138 -3.26 -12.38 -6.51
CA LEU A 138 -4.45 -13.22 -6.68
C LEU A 138 -4.85 -13.92 -5.38
N ASP A 139 -3.87 -14.29 -4.56
CA ASP A 139 -4.05 -15.10 -3.35
C ASP A 139 -3.69 -14.35 -2.05
N ARG A 140 -2.93 -13.25 -2.16
CA ARG A 140 -2.40 -12.51 -1.01
C ARG A 140 -2.05 -11.06 -1.34
N PHE A 141 -1.97 -10.23 -0.32
CA PHE A 141 -1.22 -8.98 -0.36
C PHE A 141 0.27 -9.25 -0.15
N LYS A 142 1.11 -8.52 -0.90
CA LYS A 142 2.57 -8.48 -0.69
C LYS A 142 2.96 -7.06 -0.31
N VAL A 143 3.55 -6.90 0.86
CA VAL A 143 3.88 -5.57 1.41
C VAL A 143 5.39 -5.42 1.49
N TYR A 144 5.87 -4.29 0.99
CA TYR A 144 7.26 -3.88 1.03
C TYR A 144 7.35 -2.55 1.77
N ALA A 145 8.38 -2.40 2.58
CA ALA A 145 8.72 -1.13 3.20
C ALA A 145 10.15 -0.77 2.81
N ASN A 146 10.37 0.47 2.39
CA ASN A 146 11.68 0.99 1.99
C ASN A 146 12.38 0.08 0.96
N GLY A 147 11.62 -0.44 -0.01
CA GLY A 147 12.11 -1.35 -1.06
C GLY A 147 12.31 -2.81 -0.63
N GLN A 148 12.26 -3.13 0.66
CA GLN A 148 12.47 -4.48 1.18
C GLN A 148 11.13 -5.17 1.52
N HIS A 149 11.02 -6.47 1.21
CA HIS A 149 9.83 -7.26 1.57
C HIS A 149 9.64 -7.27 3.09
N LEU A 150 8.42 -6.95 3.52
CA LEU A 150 8.06 -6.87 4.94
C LEU A 150 7.22 -8.07 5.36
N PHE A 151 6.10 -8.32 4.67
CA PHE A 151 5.26 -9.50 4.89
C PHE A 151 4.35 -9.81 3.70
N ASP A 152 3.87 -11.05 3.68
CA ASP A 152 2.72 -11.49 2.91
C ASP A 152 1.49 -11.57 3.83
N PHE A 153 0.30 -11.32 3.28
CA PHE A 153 -0.98 -11.54 3.97
C PHE A 153 -1.98 -12.19 3.04
N SER A 154 -2.30 -13.47 3.27
CA SER A 154 -3.25 -14.22 2.46
C SER A 154 -4.65 -13.61 2.52
N HIS A 155 -5.35 -13.59 1.39
CA HIS A 155 -6.72 -13.09 1.34
C HIS A 155 -7.63 -13.96 2.21
N ARG A 156 -8.22 -13.35 3.24
CA ARG A 156 -9.25 -13.99 4.08
C ARG A 156 -10.66 -13.71 3.54
N LEU A 157 -10.83 -12.61 2.83
CA LEU A 157 -12.03 -12.28 2.07
C LEU A 157 -11.95 -12.94 0.69
N SER A 158 -12.84 -13.89 0.39
CA SER A 158 -12.84 -14.62 -0.89
C SER A 158 -13.01 -13.70 -2.11
N ALA A 159 -13.83 -12.66 -1.99
CA ALA A 159 -14.08 -11.68 -3.03
C ALA A 159 -13.25 -10.40 -2.80
N PHE A 160 -11.92 -10.51 -2.79
CA PHE A 160 -11.02 -9.36 -2.56
C PHE A 160 -11.25 -8.20 -3.54
N GLN A 161 -11.82 -8.47 -4.72
CA GLN A 161 -12.17 -7.45 -5.71
C GLN A 161 -13.25 -6.47 -5.23
N ASN A 162 -14.05 -6.85 -4.24
CA ASN A 162 -15.07 -5.97 -3.64
C ASN A 162 -14.46 -4.91 -2.71
N VAL A 163 -13.16 -4.99 -2.42
CA VAL A 163 -12.47 -3.97 -1.63
C VAL A 163 -12.32 -2.71 -2.49
N ASP A 164 -13.03 -1.66 -2.12
CA ASP A 164 -13.19 -0.44 -2.89
C ASP A 164 -12.84 0.83 -2.10
N VAL A 165 -12.34 0.70 -0.87
CA VAL A 165 -11.94 1.83 -0.04
C VAL A 165 -10.60 1.58 0.65
N LEU A 166 -9.71 2.56 0.53
CA LEU A 166 -8.50 2.70 1.34
C LEU A 166 -8.77 3.73 2.45
N GLU A 167 -8.50 3.38 3.69
CA GLU A 167 -8.57 4.27 4.84
C GLU A 167 -7.26 4.25 5.64
N ILE A 168 -6.73 5.42 5.99
CA ILE A 168 -5.52 5.59 6.79
C ILE A 168 -5.82 6.56 7.93
N LYS A 169 -5.54 6.16 9.17
CA LYS A 169 -5.80 7.00 10.36
C LYS A 169 -4.82 6.72 11.49
N GLY A 170 -4.78 7.60 12.49
CA GLY A 170 -3.90 7.50 13.66
C GLY A 170 -2.67 8.39 13.53
N ASP A 171 -1.61 8.03 14.26
CA ASP A 171 -0.43 8.87 14.43
C ASP A 171 0.54 8.73 13.24
N ILE A 172 0.19 9.39 12.15
CA ILE A 172 0.94 9.37 10.88
C ILE A 172 0.80 10.72 10.16
N THR A 173 1.87 11.16 9.53
CA THR A 173 1.85 12.27 8.56
C THR A 173 2.09 11.71 7.17
N LEU A 174 1.13 11.90 6.27
CA LEU A 174 1.25 11.43 4.89
C LEU A 174 1.93 12.50 4.04
N SER A 175 2.87 12.08 3.18
CA SER A 175 3.51 12.95 2.18
C SER A 175 3.10 12.57 0.76
N TYR A 176 2.75 11.30 0.53
CA TYR A 176 2.42 10.79 -0.80
C TYR A 176 1.48 9.60 -0.70
N VAL A 177 0.40 9.61 -1.48
CA VAL A 177 -0.45 8.42 -1.69
C VAL A 177 -0.74 8.28 -3.18
N GLN A 178 -0.40 7.14 -3.75
CA GLN A 178 -0.79 6.74 -5.10
C GLN A 178 -1.49 5.39 -5.00
N VAL A 179 -2.70 5.31 -5.54
CA VAL A 179 -3.51 4.09 -5.55
C VAL A 179 -3.44 3.43 -6.89
#